data_AF-M6HQH5-F1
#
_entry.id   AF-M6HQH5-F1
#
_cell.length_a   1.000
_cell.length_b   1.000
_cell.length_c   1.000
_cell.angle_alpha   90.00
_cell.angle_beta   90.00
_cell.angle_gamma   90.00
#
_symmetry.space_group_name_H-M   'P 1'
#
loop_
_entity.id
_entity.type
_entity.pdbx_description
1 polymer ?
#
loop_
_entity_poly.entity_id
_entity_poly.type
_entity_poly.pdbx_seq_one_letter_code
_entity_poly.pdbx_strand_id
1 'polypeptide(L)'
;MQAGFLMLETGLSRLKNTINVAVKNLMDYIVGTIAFFSVGFALMFGLSYEGWIGTNHFFLTGLKTGKDFSFFYSKSRLWERRRQLFLERLLNVLNFLHI
;
A
#
# COMPACT_ATOMS: atom_id res chain seq x y z
N MET A 1 5.60 -3.00 1.04
CA MET A 1 5.89 -3.48 2.42
C MET A 1 5.34 -4.89 2.66
N GLN A 2 4.11 -5.19 2.20
CA GLN A 2 3.45 -6.50 2.30
C GLN A 2 4.33 -7.71 1.88
N ALA A 3 5.03 -7.63 0.74
CA ALA A 3 5.90 -8.72 0.27
C ALA A 3 7.12 -9.00 1.17
N GLY A 4 7.70 -7.97 1.81
CA GLY A 4 8.84 -8.14 2.72
C GLY A 4 8.41 -8.71 4.07
N PHE A 5 7.26 -8.30 4.58
CA PHE A 5 6.67 -8.86 5.79
C PHE A 5 6.28 -10.33 5.60
N LEU A 6 5.66 -10.65 4.45
CA LEU A 6 5.36 -12.02 4.04
C LEU A 6 6.63 -12.91 4.07
N MET A 7 7.74 -12.47 3.48
CA MET A 7 8.98 -13.26 3.44
C MET A 7 9.58 -13.49 4.83
N LEU A 8 9.53 -12.47 5.71
CA LEU A 8 10.00 -12.59 7.09
C LEU A 8 9.10 -13.51 7.93
N GLU A 9 7.78 -13.36 7.83
CA GLU A 9 6.83 -14.15 8.62
C GLU A 9 6.79 -15.61 8.17
N THR A 10 6.91 -15.87 6.87
CA THR A 10 7.03 -17.22 6.32
C THR A 10 8.36 -17.86 6.68
N GLY A 11 9.47 -17.12 6.68
CA GLY A 11 10.80 -17.60 7.07
C GLY A 11 10.95 -17.92 8.57
N LEU A 12 10.20 -17.26 9.45
CA LEU A 12 10.18 -17.52 10.89
C LEU A 12 9.15 -18.58 11.31
N SER A 13 8.26 -18.97 10.42
CA SER A 13 7.23 -19.99 10.68
C SER A 13 7.78 -21.42 10.55
N ARG A 14 7.27 -22.36 11.35
CA ARG A 14 7.62 -23.78 11.22
C ARG A 14 7.19 -24.31 9.84
N LEU A 15 8.06 -25.06 9.18
CA LEU A 15 7.88 -25.64 7.82
C LEU A 15 6.48 -26.25 7.55
N LYS A 16 5.88 -26.88 8.56
CA LYS A 16 4.57 -27.54 8.46
C LYS A 16 3.39 -26.56 8.31
N ASN A 17 3.56 -25.31 8.77
CA ASN A 17 2.53 -24.27 8.78
C ASN A 17 2.89 -23.05 7.91
N THR A 18 4.10 -23.03 7.34
CA THR A 18 4.60 -21.91 6.51
C THR A 18 3.69 -21.56 5.35
N ILE A 19 3.17 -22.57 4.65
CA ILE A 19 2.24 -22.37 3.53
C ILE A 19 0.95 -21.69 4.00
N ASN A 20 0.43 -22.08 5.17
CA ASN A 20 -0.81 -21.52 5.69
C ASN A 20 -0.67 -20.04 6.11
N VAL A 21 0.50 -19.67 6.63
CA VAL A 21 0.83 -18.27 6.97
C VAL A 21 1.07 -17.43 5.72
N ALA A 22 1.73 -18.01 4.71
CA ALA A 22 1.96 -17.36 3.42
C ALA A 22 0.64 -17.04 2.70
N VAL A 23 -0.26 -18.02 2.64
CA VAL A 23 -1.55 -17.90 1.93
C VAL A 23 -2.43 -16.85 2.61
N LYS A 24 -2.48 -16.77 3.94
CA LYS A 24 -3.29 -15.76 4.65
C LYS A 24 -2.83 -14.34 4.34
N ASN A 25 -1.53 -14.05 4.46
CA ASN A 25 -0.98 -12.74 4.14
C ASN A 25 -1.16 -12.38 2.65
N LEU A 26 -1.08 -13.37 1.76
CA LEU A 26 -1.38 -13.15 0.34
C LEU A 26 -2.86 -12.85 0.10
N MET A 27 -3.77 -13.56 0.78
CA MET A 27 -5.21 -13.33 0.68
C MET A 27 -5.61 -11.96 1.23
N ASP A 28 -5.02 -11.53 2.34
CA ASP A 28 -5.26 -10.19 2.90
C ASP A 28 -4.78 -9.09 1.94
N TYR A 29 -3.66 -9.31 1.23
CA TYR A 29 -3.20 -8.40 0.19
C TYR A 29 -4.17 -8.33 -0.99
N ILE A 30 -4.66 -9.47 -1.48
CA ILE A 30 -5.59 -9.53 -2.62
C ILE A 30 -6.93 -8.91 -2.26
N VAL A 31 -7.53 -9.32 -1.14
CA VAL A 31 -8.83 -8.81 -0.68
C VAL A 31 -8.74 -7.32 -0.37
N GLY A 32 -7.67 -6.88 0.30
CA GLY A 32 -7.42 -5.46 0.56
C GLY A 32 -7.26 -4.64 -0.72
N THR A 33 -6.59 -5.19 -1.74
CA THR A 33 -6.45 -4.53 -3.05
C THR A 33 -7.81 -4.38 -3.75
N ILE A 34 -8.62 -5.44 -3.79
CA ILE A 34 -9.94 -5.40 -4.41
C ILE A 34 -10.86 -4.42 -3.67
N ALA A 35 -10.90 -4.47 -2.34
CA ALA A 35 -11.68 -3.55 -1.50
C ALA A 35 -11.26 -2.08 -1.69
N PHE A 36 -9.96 -1.84 -1.84
CA PHE A 36 -9.42 -0.51 -2.11
C PHE A 36 -9.85 0.01 -3.49
N PHE A 37 -9.81 -0.82 -4.53
CA PHE A 37 -10.25 -0.40 -5.86
C PHE A 37 -11.77 -0.21 -5.97
N SER A 38 -12.57 -1.00 -5.24
CA SER A 38 -14.03 -0.87 -5.27
C SER A 38 -14.56 0.34 -4.51
N VAL A 39 -14.00 0.63 -3.32
CA VAL A 39 -14.55 1.64 -2.39
C VAL A 39 -13.48 2.59 -1.86
N GLY A 40 -12.27 2.10 -1.57
CA GLY A 40 -11.20 2.93 -1.01
C GLY A 40 -10.77 4.10 -1.91
N PHE A 41 -10.74 3.87 -3.23
CA PHE A 41 -10.43 4.91 -4.21
C PHE A 41 -11.48 6.03 -4.21
N ALA A 42 -12.76 5.66 -4.12
CA ALA A 42 -13.89 6.58 -4.05
C ALA A 42 -13.84 7.43 -2.78
N LEU A 43 -13.49 6.84 -1.64
CA LEU A 43 -13.42 7.57 -0.37
C LEU A 43 -12.22 8.54 -0.32
N MET A 44 -11.09 8.18 -0.94
CA MET A 44 -9.84 8.94 -0.83
C MET A 44 -9.65 10.01 -1.94
N PHE A 45 -10.23 9.78 -3.12
CA PHE A 45 -10.14 10.67 -4.29
C PHE A 45 -11.51 11.11 -4.83
N GLY A 46 -12.61 10.71 -4.19
CA GLY A 46 -13.94 11.19 -4.49
C GLY A 46 -14.10 12.68 -4.20
N LEU A 47 -15.15 13.28 -4.78
CA LEU A 47 -15.56 14.63 -4.43
C LEU A 47 -15.84 14.71 -2.93
N SER A 48 -15.12 15.59 -2.25
CA SER A 48 -15.22 15.76 -0.81
C SER A 48 -16.58 16.33 -0.42
N TYR A 49 -17.37 15.56 0.31
CA TYR A 49 -18.49 16.10 1.07
C TYR A 49 -17.95 16.69 2.37
N GLU A 50 -17.96 18.02 2.45
CA GLU A 50 -17.48 18.84 3.57
C GLU A 50 -16.02 18.60 4.02
N GLY A 51 -15.20 17.90 3.22
CA GLY A 51 -13.80 17.62 3.52
C GLY A 51 -13.55 16.33 4.33
N TRP A 52 -14.60 15.58 4.66
CA TRP A 52 -14.50 14.37 5.50
C TRP A 52 -14.50 13.07 4.68
N ILE A 53 -15.32 13.00 3.63
CA ILE A 53 -15.58 11.76 2.88
C ILE A 53 -15.77 12.04 1.39
N GLY A 54 -15.14 11.22 0.55
CA GLY A 54 -15.38 11.23 -0.90
C GLY A 54 -16.70 10.53 -1.26
N THR A 55 -17.59 11.21 -1.97
CA THR A 55 -18.95 10.69 -2.27
C THR A 55 -19.12 10.16 -3.71
N ASN A 56 -18.10 10.28 -4.55
CA ASN A 56 -18.13 9.87 -5.95
C ASN A 56 -16.97 8.90 -6.30
N HIS A 57 -17.06 8.22 -7.44
CA HIS A 57 -16.07 7.27 -7.99
C HIS A 57 -16.03 5.86 -7.37
N PHE A 58 -17.16 5.38 -6.85
CA PHE A 58 -17.32 3.96 -6.48
C PHE A 58 -17.13 3.06 -7.71
N PHE A 59 -16.43 1.94 -7.54
CA PHE A 59 -16.11 1.00 -8.63
C PHE A 59 -15.40 1.63 -9.85
N LEU A 60 -14.64 2.72 -9.65
CA LEU A 60 -13.95 3.43 -10.74
C LEU A 60 -14.90 4.02 -11.82
N THR A 61 -16.21 4.05 -11.55
CA THR A 61 -17.18 4.60 -12.49
C THR A 61 -17.05 6.13 -12.55
N GLY A 62 -17.05 6.68 -13.78
CA GLY A 62 -16.97 8.13 -14.01
C GLY A 62 -15.56 8.72 -14.02
N LEU A 63 -14.49 7.92 -14.03
CA LEU A 63 -13.12 8.38 -14.26
C LEU A 63 -12.95 8.91 -15.70
N LYS A 64 -13.35 10.17 -15.93
CA LYS A 64 -13.25 10.81 -17.26
C LYS A 64 -12.00 11.69 -17.42
N THR A 65 -11.22 11.90 -16.36
CA THR A 65 -10.15 12.90 -16.36
C THR A 65 -8.82 12.30 -15.93
N GLY A 66 -7.83 12.31 -16.83
CA GLY A 66 -6.46 11.85 -16.57
C GLY A 66 -5.74 12.60 -15.44
N LYS A 67 -6.32 13.70 -14.94
CA LYS A 67 -5.79 14.43 -13.77
C LYS A 67 -5.97 13.66 -12.47
N ASP A 68 -7.04 12.88 -12.31
CA ASP A 68 -7.28 12.11 -11.07
C ASP A 68 -6.28 10.95 -10.95
N PHE A 69 -6.03 10.27 -12.09
CA PHE A 69 -5.03 9.22 -12.19
C PHE A 69 -3.60 9.79 -12.08
N SER A 70 -3.32 10.94 -12.70
CA SER A 70 -2.03 11.63 -12.59
C SER A 70 -1.76 12.12 -11.16
N PHE A 71 -2.78 12.60 -10.46
CA PHE A 71 -2.69 12.98 -9.05
C PHE A 71 -2.44 11.77 -8.14
N PHE A 72 -3.16 10.66 -8.35
CA PHE A 72 -2.89 9.40 -7.67
C PHE A 72 -1.44 8.95 -7.90
N TYR A 73 -0.97 8.95 -9.16
CA TYR A 73 0.39 8.57 -9.52
C TYR A 73 1.46 9.49 -8.94
N SER A 74 1.19 10.80 -8.87
CA SER A 74 2.09 11.77 -8.24
C SER A 74 2.17 11.54 -6.73
N LYS A 75 1.02 11.29 -6.08
CA LYS A 75 0.93 11.06 -4.63
C LYS A 75 1.52 9.71 -4.24
N SER A 76 1.36 8.67 -5.06
CA SER A 76 2.02 7.37 -4.86
C SER A 76 3.54 7.50 -4.97
N ARG A 77 4.06 8.29 -5.92
CA ARG A 77 5.50 8.59 -6.01
C ARG A 77 6.06 9.37 -4.82
N LEU A 78 5.28 10.29 -4.25
CA LEU A 78 5.69 11.00 -3.03
C LEU A 78 5.76 10.04 -1.82
N TRP A 79 4.84 9.09 -1.75
CA TRP A 79 4.85 8.02 -0.75
C TRP A 79 6.06 7.09 -0.91
N GLU A 80 6.41 6.73 -2.14
CA GLU A 80 7.60 5.93 -2.47
C GLU A 80 8.90 6.65 -2.05
N ARG A 81 9.00 7.96 -2.35
CA ARG A 81 10.18 8.76 -1.99
C ARG A 81 10.37 8.90 -0.48
N ARG A 82 9.28 9.07 0.27
CA ARG A 82 9.35 9.10 1.74
C ARG A 82 9.79 7.75 2.31
N ARG A 83 9.40 6.63 1.70
CA ARG A 83 9.90 5.30 2.08
C ARG A 83 11.40 5.13 1.79
N GLN A 84 11.88 5.61 0.64
CA GLN A 84 13.31 5.55 0.33
C GLN A 84 14.16 6.42 1.26
N LEU A 85 13.69 7.63 1.60
CA LEU A 85 14.37 8.51 2.57
C LEU A 85 14.47 7.90 3.97
N PHE A 86 13.46 7.12 4.40
CA PHE A 86 13.51 6.40 5.67
C PHE A 86 14.54 5.28 5.64
N LEU A 87 14.60 4.51 4.53
CA LEU A 87 15.59 3.44 4.36
C LEU A 87 17.02 3.99 4.26
N GLU A 88 17.23 5.10 3.55
CA GLU A 88 18.53 5.77 3.50
C GLU A 88 18.97 6.30 4.86
N ARG A 89 18.05 6.85 5.65
CA ARG A 89 18.33 7.25 7.04
C ARG A 89 18.69 6.06 7.92
N LEU A 90 18.04 4.92 7.73
CA LEU A 90 18.27 3.71 8.50
C LEU A 90 19.61 3.04 8.12
N LEU A 91 19.94 3.01 6.83
CA LEU A 91 21.22 2.56 6.30
C LEU A 91 22.38 3.46 6.77
N ASN A 92 22.19 4.78 6.81
CA ASN A 92 23.21 5.69 7.33
C ASN A 92 23.45 5.51 8.83
N VAL A 93 22.42 5.18 9.62
CA VAL A 93 22.58 4.85 11.05
C VAL A 93 23.32 3.52 11.23
N LEU A 94 23.04 2.53 10.38
CA LEU A 94 23.74 1.23 10.40
C LEU A 94 25.21 1.36 9.99
N ASN A 95 25.52 2.10 8.93
CA ASN A 95 26.91 2.35 8.50
C ASN A 95 27.71 3.17 9.53
N PHE A 96 27.05 4.04 10.30
CA PHE A 96 27.69 4.78 11.40
C PHE A 96 28.03 3.88 12.61
N LEU A 97 27.36 2.74 12.76
CA LEU A 97 27.57 1.78 13.84
C LEU A 97 28.67 0.75 13.55
N HIS A 98 29.32 0.79 12.38
CA HIS A 98 30.45 -0.06 12.00
C HIS A 98 30.23 -1.56 12.31
N ILE A 99 29.07 -2.06 11.89
CA ILE A 99 28.88 -3.48 11.51
C ILE A 99 28.85 -3.53 10.00
#